data_AF-F5VX02-F1
#
_entry.id   AF-F5VX02-F1
#
_cell.length_a   1.000
_cell.length_b   1.000
_cell.length_c   1.000
_cell.angle_alpha   90.00
_cell.angle_beta   90.00
_cell.angle_gamma   90.00
#
_symmetry.space_group_name_H-M   'P 1'
#
loop_
_entity.id
_entity.type
_entity.pdbx_description
1 polymer ?
#
loop_
_entity_poly.entity_id
_entity_poly.type
_entity_poly.pdbx_seq_one_letter_code
_entity_poly.pdbx_strand_id
1 'polypeptide(L)'
;MTVHIILTMIALVLILVGGTWYAKKRFKISLAVMGLGAIAFFVSSQVLEKMVHLLVLHPQKDGTIPLMQEQPFLYVLYGIAMAALFEETARFIFLNGWRKRESWKIEMLGLMA
;
A
#
# COMPACT_ATOMS: atom_id res chain seq x y z
N MET A 1 5.82 -25.86 14.52
CA MET A 1 4.94 -25.01 13.69
C MET A 1 4.57 -23.71 14.39
N THR A 2 3.96 -23.75 15.59
CA THR A 2 3.53 -22.54 16.32
C THR A 2 4.67 -21.59 16.69
N VAL A 3 5.83 -22.13 17.11
CA VAL A 3 7.01 -21.32 17.46
C VAL A 3 7.53 -20.49 16.29
N HIS A 4 7.53 -21.06 15.07
CA HIS A 4 8.04 -20.34 13.89
C HIS A 4 7.11 -19.19 13.50
N ILE A 5 5.78 -19.39 13.59
CA ILE A 5 4.78 -18.35 13.32
C ILE A 5 4.91 -17.18 14.31
N ILE A 6 5.09 -17.48 15.60
CA ILE A 6 5.28 -16.45 16.63
C ILE A 6 6.57 -15.68 16.36
N LEU A 7 7.66 -16.39 16.02
CA LEU A 7 8.95 -15.76 15.72
C LEU A 7 8.86 -14.83 14.50
N THR A 8 8.19 -15.25 13.42
CA THR A 8 8.03 -14.42 12.22
C THR A 8 7.14 -13.20 12.46
N MET A 9 6.06 -13.35 13.24
CA MET A 9 5.21 -12.23 13.65
C MET A 9 6.00 -11.18 14.44
N ILE A 10 6.80 -11.60 15.41
CA ILE A 10 7.66 -10.70 16.20
C ILE A 10 8.69 -10.02 15.29
N ALA A 11 9.35 -10.77 14.40
CA ALA A 11 10.32 -10.21 13.46
C ALA A 11 9.71 -9.15 12.53
N LEU A 12 8.51 -9.39 11.99
CA LEU A 12 7.81 -8.43 11.15
C LEU A 12 7.48 -7.13 11.90
N VAL A 13 6.99 -7.24 13.14
CA VAL A 13 6.72 -6.07 13.98
C VAL A 13 8.00 -5.30 14.27
N LEU A 14 9.11 -5.99 14.58
CA LEU A 14 10.40 -5.36 14.81
C LEU A 14 10.93 -4.64 13.56
N ILE A 15 10.77 -5.21 12.38
CA ILE A 15 11.15 -4.57 11.11
C ILE A 15 10.32 -3.31 10.86
N LEU A 16 9.01 -3.35 11.09
CA LEU A 16 8.13 -2.19 10.92
C LEU A 16 8.46 -1.08 11.93
N VAL A 17 8.54 -1.41 13.21
CA VAL A 17 8.83 -0.43 14.27
C VAL A 17 10.26 0.11 14.14
N GLY A 18 11.23 -0.78 13.89
CA GLY A 18 12.63 -0.41 13.68
C GLY A 18 12.83 0.43 12.42
N GLY A 19 12.19 0.06 11.31
CA GLY A 19 12.26 0.80 10.05
C GLY A 19 11.63 2.19 10.16
N THR A 20 10.48 2.32 10.81
CA THR A 20 9.84 3.62 11.05
C THR A 20 10.65 4.51 11.99
N TRP A 21 11.24 3.93 13.04
CA TRP A 21 12.14 4.65 13.93
C TRP A 21 13.42 5.11 13.22
N TYR A 22 14.04 4.23 12.44
CA TYR A 22 15.21 4.56 11.62
C TYR A 22 14.89 5.68 10.61
N ALA A 23 13.76 5.59 9.92
CA ALA A 23 13.33 6.60 8.95
C ALA A 23 13.09 7.96 9.62
N LYS A 24 12.44 7.97 10.79
CA LYS A 24 12.25 9.19 11.59
C LYS A 24 13.60 9.82 11.99
N LYS A 25 14.56 9.00 12.43
CA LYS A 25 15.88 9.47 12.89
C LYS A 25 16.75 9.96 11.73
N ARG A 26 16.75 9.26 10.60
CA ARG A 26 17.64 9.55 9.46
C ARG A 26 17.11 10.65 8.54
N PHE A 27 15.80 10.65 8.26
CA PHE A 27 15.19 11.52 7.26
C PHE A 27 14.33 12.64 7.87
N LYS A 28 14.19 12.68 9.21
CA LYS A 28 13.33 13.65 9.92
C LYS A 28 11.89 13.71 9.39
N ILE A 29 11.42 12.62 8.79
CA ILE A 29 10.06 12.50 8.26
C ILE A 29 9.09 12.60 9.43
N SER A 30 8.05 13.41 9.28
CA SER A 30 7.01 13.52 10.30
C SER A 30 6.15 12.26 10.33
N LEU A 31 5.88 11.74 11.53
CA LEU A 31 4.99 10.58 11.73
C LEU A 31 3.62 10.79 11.10
N ALA A 32 3.14 12.04 11.07
CA ALA A 32 1.88 12.41 10.43
C ALA A 32 1.90 12.13 8.91
N VAL A 33 2.97 12.51 8.21
CA VAL A 33 3.08 12.27 6.75
C VAL A 33 3.21 10.77 6.46
N MET A 34 3.95 10.06 7.30
CA MET A 34 4.12 8.61 7.18
C MET A 34 2.80 7.85 7.42
N GLY A 35 2.02 8.25 8.43
CA GLY A 35 0.69 7.71 8.69
C GLY A 35 -0.31 8.02 7.57
N LEU A 36 -0.23 9.21 6.97
CA LEU A 36 -1.07 9.60 5.84
C LEU A 36 -0.76 8.75 4.59
N GLY A 37 0.52 8.45 4.34
CA GLY A 37 0.95 7.51 3.31
C GLY A 37 0.46 6.08 3.57
N ALA A 38 0.53 5.61 4.82
CA ALA A 38 0.04 4.29 5.20
C ALA A 38 -1.47 4.14 4.99
N ILE A 39 -2.26 5.17 5.33
CA ILE A 39 -3.71 5.18 5.07
C ILE A 39 -4.00 5.15 3.57
N ALA A 40 -3.32 5.97 2.77
CA ALA A 40 -3.50 6.00 1.31
C ALA A 40 -3.15 4.64 0.67
N PHE A 41 -2.05 4.03 1.10
CA PHE A 41 -1.64 2.70 0.66
C PHE A 41 -2.64 1.61 1.09
N PHE A 42 -3.13 1.68 2.33
CA PHE A 42 -4.14 0.75 2.85
C PHE A 42 -5.44 0.83 2.06
N VAL A 43 -5.95 2.03 1.78
CA VAL A 43 -7.18 2.19 0.99
C VAL A 43 -7.00 1.65 -0.43
N SER A 44 -5.86 1.93 -1.07
CA SER A 44 -5.55 1.40 -2.41
C SER A 44 -5.52 -0.14 -2.44
N SER A 45 -4.67 -0.74 -1.61
CA SER A 45 -4.43 -2.20 -1.59
C SER A 45 -5.57 -3.00 -0.97
N GLN A 46 -6.27 -2.48 0.04
CA GLN A 46 -7.28 -3.27 0.75
C GLN A 46 -8.69 -3.05 0.24
N VAL A 47 -8.98 -1.89 -0.34
CA VAL A 47 -10.32 -1.60 -0.87
C VAL A 47 -10.30 -1.77 -2.38
N LEU A 48 -9.53 -0.94 -3.08
CA LEU A 48 -9.61 -0.85 -4.54
C LEU A 48 -9.06 -2.10 -5.22
N GLU A 49 -7.89 -2.61 -4.78
CA GLU A 49 -7.31 -3.84 -5.32
C GLU A 49 -8.23 -5.04 -5.08
N LYS A 50 -8.80 -5.18 -3.88
CA LYS A 50 -9.76 -6.25 -3.58
C LYS A 50 -11.02 -6.17 -4.45
N MET A 51 -11.54 -4.97 -4.71
CA MET A 51 -12.68 -4.81 -5.62
C MET A 51 -12.33 -5.28 -7.03
N VAL A 52 -11.14 -4.92 -7.54
CA VAL A 52 -10.69 -5.37 -8.87
C VAL A 52 -10.47 -6.88 -8.91
N HIS A 53 -9.86 -7.48 -7.89
CA HIS A 53 -9.72 -8.94 -7.81
C HIS A 53 -11.06 -9.65 -7.81
N LEU A 54 -12.06 -9.13 -7.08
CA LEU A 54 -13.41 -9.71 -7.09
C LEU A 54 -14.07 -9.63 -8.48
N LEU A 55 -13.90 -8.51 -9.18
CA LEU A 55 -14.47 -8.29 -10.51
C LEU A 55 -13.75 -9.05 -11.62
N VAL A 56 -12.44 -9.28 -11.50
CA VAL A 56 -11.65 -9.92 -12.57
C VAL A 56 -11.56 -11.42 -12.35
N LEU A 57 -11.22 -11.85 -11.13
CA LEU A 57 -10.97 -13.26 -10.83
C LEU A 57 -12.25 -14.06 -10.59
N HIS A 58 -13.39 -13.39 -10.39
CA HIS A 58 -14.70 -14.00 -10.14
C HIS A 58 -14.62 -15.23 -9.22
N PRO A 59 -14.07 -15.08 -7.99
CA PRO A 59 -13.94 -16.20 -7.08
C PRO A 59 -15.32 -16.84 -6.86
N GLN A 60 -15.40 -18.16 -7.06
CA GLN A 60 -16.63 -18.90 -6.79
C GLN A 60 -16.93 -18.87 -5.29
N LYS A 61 -18.17 -19.22 -4.91
CA LYS A 61 -18.62 -19.27 -3.51
C LYS A 61 -17.75 -20.19 -2.64
N ASP A 62 -17.08 -21.15 -3.26
CA ASP A 62 -16.23 -22.14 -2.61
C ASP A 62 -14.77 -21.65 -2.45
N GLY A 63 -14.48 -20.40 -2.86
CA GLY A 63 -13.16 -19.78 -2.81
C GLY A 63 -12.23 -20.18 -3.96
N THR A 64 -12.69 -21.04 -4.88
CA THR A 64 -11.94 -21.42 -6.07
C THR A 64 -11.93 -20.30 -7.09
N ILE A 65 -10.75 -20.00 -7.63
CA ILE A 65 -10.55 -19.03 -8.71
C ILE A 65 -10.31 -19.82 -10.00
N PRO A 66 -11.18 -19.73 -11.01
CA PRO A 66 -11.04 -20.49 -12.26
C PRO A 66 -9.67 -20.29 -12.91
N LEU A 67 -9.17 -19.04 -12.93
CA LEU A 67 -7.87 -18.70 -13.50
C LEU A 67 -6.70 -19.39 -12.79
N MET A 68 -6.81 -19.62 -11.48
CA MET A 68 -5.77 -20.31 -10.70
C MET A 68 -5.73 -21.81 -11.02
N GLN A 69 -6.89 -22.43 -11.30
CA GLN A 69 -7.00 -23.86 -11.59
C GLN A 69 -6.63 -24.18 -13.04
N GLU A 70 -7.09 -23.35 -13.98
CA GLU A 70 -6.89 -23.61 -15.40
C GLU A 70 -5.52 -23.14 -15.89
N GLN A 71 -5.06 -21.96 -15.45
CA GLN A 71 -3.85 -21.30 -15.97
C GLN A 71 -3.06 -20.62 -14.82
N PRO A 72 -2.42 -21.40 -13.93
CA PRO A 72 -1.77 -20.87 -12.72
C PRO A 72 -0.67 -19.84 -13.02
N PHE A 73 0.02 -19.95 -14.16
CA PHE A 73 1.01 -18.97 -14.57
C PHE A 73 0.39 -17.59 -14.86
N LEU A 74 -0.75 -17.56 -15.57
CA LEU A 74 -1.48 -16.32 -15.83
C LEU A 74 -2.00 -15.70 -14.53
N TYR A 75 -2.47 -16.53 -13.60
CA TYR A 75 -2.92 -16.07 -12.28
C TYR A 75 -1.79 -15.36 -11.51
N VAL A 76 -0.59 -15.94 -11.49
CA VAL A 76 0.59 -15.34 -10.84
C VAL A 76 1.00 -14.05 -11.55
N LEU A 77 1.06 -14.05 -12.89
CA LEU A 77 1.42 -12.87 -13.66
C LEU A 77 0.44 -11.72 -13.44
N TYR A 78 -0.87 -12.03 -13.44
CA TYR A 78 -1.93 -11.09 -13.11
C TYR A 78 -1.75 -10.52 -11.69
N GLY A 79 -1.52 -11.38 -10.69
CA GLY A 79 -1.31 -10.95 -9.31
C GLY A 79 -0.13 -9.99 -9.16
N ILE A 80 1.01 -10.31 -9.76
CA ILE A 80 2.21 -9.44 -9.75
C ILE A 80 1.92 -8.11 -10.46
N ALA A 81 1.28 -8.15 -11.63
CA ALA A 81 0.96 -6.95 -12.39
C ALA A 81 -0.03 -6.05 -11.63
N MET A 82 -1.06 -6.62 -11.01
CA MET A 82 -2.01 -5.86 -10.19
C MET A 82 -1.31 -5.25 -8.98
N ALA A 83 -0.51 -6.03 -8.24
CA ALA A 83 0.22 -5.50 -7.08
C ALA A 83 1.11 -4.30 -7.47
N ALA A 84 1.86 -4.42 -8.57
CA ALA A 84 2.70 -3.32 -9.07
C ALA A 84 1.88 -2.09 -9.48
N LEU A 85 0.76 -2.27 -10.18
CA LEU A 85 -0.11 -1.16 -10.60
C LEU A 85 -0.74 -0.45 -9.41
N PHE A 86 -1.23 -1.20 -8.42
CA PHE A 86 -1.86 -0.64 -7.24
C PHE A 86 -0.87 0.07 -6.32
N GLU A 87 0.34 -0.49 -6.16
CA GLU A 87 1.43 0.15 -5.42
C GLU A 87 1.84 1.47 -6.07
N GLU A 88 2.04 1.49 -7.40
CA GLU A 88 2.47 2.69 -8.11
C GLU A 88 1.36 3.75 -8.17
N THR A 89 0.09 3.34 -8.34
CA THR A 89 -1.05 4.26 -8.35
C THR A 89 -1.24 4.93 -6.97
N ALA A 90 -1.10 4.16 -5.88
CA ALA A 90 -1.18 4.71 -4.53
C ALA A 90 -0.07 5.75 -4.28
N ARG A 91 1.16 5.44 -4.71
CA ARG A 91 2.31 6.37 -4.63
C ARG A 91 2.04 7.63 -5.44
N PHE A 92 1.55 7.50 -6.68
CA PHE A 92 1.25 8.63 -7.54
C PHE A 92 0.19 9.56 -6.92
N ILE A 93 -0.91 9.00 -6.42
CA ILE A 93 -1.99 9.78 -5.76
C ILE A 93 -1.44 10.48 -4.51
N PHE A 94 -0.66 9.78 -3.69
CA PHE A 94 -0.06 10.36 -2.48
C PHE A 94 0.87 11.53 -2.83
N LEU A 95 1.78 11.36 -3.79
CA LEU A 95 2.72 12.39 -4.21
C LEU A 95 2.01 13.59 -4.84
N ASN A 96 1.00 13.36 -5.68
CA ASN A 96 0.19 14.45 -6.25
C ASN A 96 -0.59 15.20 -5.17
N GLY A 97 -1.22 14.47 -4.24
CA GLY A 97 -1.94 15.08 -3.12
C GLY A 97 -1.00 15.91 -2.24
N TRP A 98 0.20 15.42 -1.98
CA TRP A 98 1.21 16.13 -1.21
C TRP A 98 1.73 17.39 -1.93
N ARG A 99 2.05 17.30 -3.24
CA ARG A 99 2.46 18.44 -4.05
C ARG A 99 1.41 19.55 -4.07
N LYS A 100 0.13 19.17 -4.18
CA LYS A 100 -0.98 20.13 -4.13
C LYS A 100 -1.01 20.86 -2.78
N ARG A 101 -0.86 20.14 -1.66
CA ARG A 101 -0.81 20.77 -0.32
C ARG A 101 0.30 21.80 -0.18
N GLU A 102 1.49 21.53 -0.72
CA GLU A 102 2.60 22.49 -0.63
C GLU A 102 2.38 23.72 -1.52
N SER A 103 1.84 23.55 -2.73
CA SER A 103 1.50 24.66 -3.63
C SER A 103 0.50 25.64 -3.01
N TRP A 104 -0.55 25.13 -2.37
CA TRP A 104 -1.61 25.96 -1.77
C TRP A 104 -1.08 26.74 -0.56
N LYS A 105 -0.13 26.15 0.16
CA LYS A 105 0.52 26.80 1.30
C LYS A 105 1.38 27.98 0.85
N ILE A 106 2.07 27.88 -0.29
CA ILE A 106 2.84 28.98 -0.88
C ILE A 106 1.92 30.10 -1.39
N GLU A 107 0.84 29.74 -2.07
CA GLU A 107 -0.15 30.71 -2.59
C GLU A 107 -0.85 31.49 -1.47
N MET A 108 -1.27 30.81 -0.39
CA MET A 108 -1.88 31.48 0.76
C MET A 108 -0.89 32.39 1.53
N LEU A 109 0.39 32.00 1.61
CA LEU A 109 1.42 32.86 2.22
C LEU A 109 1.73 34.09 1.36
N GLY A 110 1.64 33.97 0.03
CA GLY A 110 1.78 35.10 -0.90
C GLY A 110 0.58 36.05 -0.92
N LEU A 111 -0.62 35.57 -0.57
CA LEU A 111 -1.83 36.41 -0.44
C LEU A 111 -1.93 37.12 0.93
N MET A 112 -1.11 36.72 1.90
CA MET A 112 -1.04 37.33 3.24
C MET A 112 0.11 38.35 3.39
N ALA A 113 0.94 38.53 2.37
CA ALA A 113 2.05 39.49 2.30
C ALA A 113 1.67 40.72 1.47
#